data_AF-A0A316JLJ1-F1
#
_entry.id   AF-A0A316JLJ1-F1
#
_cell.length_a   1.000
_cell.length_b   1.000
_cell.length_c   1.000
_cell.angle_alpha   90.00
_cell.angle_beta   90.00
_cell.angle_gamma   90.00
#
_symmetry.space_group_name_H-M   'P 1'
#
loop_
_entity.id
_entity.type
_entity.pdbx_description
1 polymer ?
#
loop_
_entity_poly.entity_id
_entity_poly.type
_entity_poly.pdbx_seq_one_letter_code
_entity_poly.pdbx_strand_id
1 'polypeptide(L)' 'MSFQQLQQFFVRVQAEPALRQALEEAMTADDVARLAQDLGFEVSGSDILRFSGQTAAGVRVTRIDHPGEYPGRYV' A
#
# COMPACT_ATOMS: atom_id res chain seq x y z
N MET A 1 -14.38 -1.17 10.43
CA MET A 1 -14.37 0.25 10.05
C MET A 1 -13.26 0.60 9.03
N SER A 2 -12.23 -0.23 8.83
CA SER A 2 -11.10 0.07 7.93
C SER A 2 -11.30 -0.28 6.45
N PHE A 3 -12.17 -1.23 6.10
CA PHE A 3 -12.29 -1.73 4.72
C PHE A 3 -12.79 -0.68 3.71
N GLN A 4 -13.80 0.12 4.09
CA GLN A 4 -14.30 1.19 3.22
C GLN A 4 -13.25 2.29 2.99
N GLN A 5 -12.49 2.66 4.03
CA GLN A 5 -11.40 3.64 3.93
C GLN A 5 -10.29 3.13 3.00
N LEU A 6 -9.93 1.85 3.12
CA LEU A 6 -8.96 1.20 2.24
C LEU A 6 -9.42 1.15 0.77
N GLN A 7 -10.71 0.86 0.52
CA GLN A 7 -11.26 0.91 -0.83
C GLN A 7 -11.25 2.32 -1.42
N GLN A 8 -11.63 3.34 -0.64
CA GLN A 8 -11.61 4.73 -1.09
C GLN A 8 -10.18 5.21 -1.39
N PHE A 9 -9.20 4.80 -0.57
CA PHE A 9 -7.80 5.02 -0.83
C PHE A 9 -7.37 4.42 -2.18
N PHE A 10 -7.70 3.16 -2.47
CA PHE A 10 -7.36 2.54 -3.76
C PHE A 10 -8.03 3.19 -4.97
N VAL A 11 -9.27 3.67 -4.82
CA VAL A 11 -9.94 4.45 -5.87
C VAL A 11 -9.17 5.74 -6.13
N ARG A 12 -8.71 6.43 -5.07
CA ARG A 12 -7.93 7.66 -5.17
C ARG A 12 -6.57 7.42 -5.84
N VAL A 13 -5.86 6.36 -5.42
CA VAL A 13 -4.58 5.95 -6.03
C VAL A 13 -4.72 5.65 -7.52
N GLN A 14 -5.83 5.05 -7.95
CA GLN A 14 -6.03 4.79 -9.37
C GLN A 14 -6.31 6.05 -10.18
N ALA A 15 -6.97 7.05 -9.59
CA ALA A 15 -7.25 8.33 -10.22
C ALA A 15 -6.01 9.24 -10.30
N GLU A 16 -5.00 9.02 -9.46
CA GLU A 16 -3.80 9.87 -9.36
C GLU A 16 -2.51 9.11 -9.70
N PRO A 17 -1.88 9.37 -10.87
CA PRO A 17 -0.67 8.65 -11.26
C PRO A 17 0.50 8.89 -10.32
N ALA A 18 0.60 10.07 -9.69
CA ALA A 18 1.63 10.36 -8.70
C ALA A 18 1.49 9.50 -7.43
N LEU A 19 0.25 9.28 -6.96
CA LEU A 19 -0.01 8.39 -5.82
C LEU A 19 0.24 6.93 -6.18
N ARG A 20 -0.03 6.55 -7.42
CA ARG A 20 0.30 5.20 -7.90
C ARG A 20 1.80 4.97 -7.86
N GLN A 21 2.60 5.91 -8.35
CA GLN A 21 4.05 5.80 -8.28
C GLN A 21 4.54 5.72 -6.82
N ALA A 22 4.02 6.57 -5.94
CA ALA A 22 4.38 6.53 -4.53
C ALA A 22 3.95 5.23 -3.83
N LEU A 23 2.83 4.62 -4.26
CA LEU A 23 2.39 3.30 -3.80
C LEU A 23 3.32 2.18 -4.32
N GLU A 24 3.83 2.30 -5.55
CA GLU A 24 4.79 1.36 -6.13
C GLU A 24 6.19 1.47 -5.47
N GLU A 25 6.56 2.66 -5.00
CA GLU A 25 7.78 2.91 -4.24
C GLU A 25 7.68 2.43 -2.78
N ALA A 26 6.46 2.22 -2.26
CA ALA A 26 6.23 1.75 -0.90
C ALA A 26 6.64 0.26 -0.76
N MET A 27 7.62 0.01 0.11
CA MET A 27 8.17 -1.34 0.29
C MET A 27 7.40 -2.17 1.33
N THR A 28 6.74 -1.51 2.29
CA THR A 28 6.06 -2.19 3.39
C THR A 28 4.59 -1.80 3.50
N ALA A 29 3.80 -2.65 4.16
CA ALA A 29 2.40 -2.32 4.47
C ALA A 29 2.27 -1.06 5.35
N ASP A 30 3.26 -0.79 6.21
CA ASP A 30 3.31 0.43 7.01
C ASP A 30 3.58 1.68 6.17
N ASP A 31 4.42 1.59 5.12
CA ASP A 31 4.64 2.70 4.19
C ASP A 31 3.35 3.04 3.43
N VAL A 32 2.64 2.02 2.97
CA VAL A 32 1.33 2.19 2.31
C VAL A 32 0.29 2.77 3.28
N ALA A 33 0.28 2.30 4.53
CA ALA A 33 -0.61 2.85 5.56
C ALA A 33 -0.31 4.32 5.84
N ARG A 34 0.97 4.70 5.90
CA ARG A 34 1.39 6.09 6.06
C ARG A 34 0.94 6.94 4.88
N LEU A 35 1.07 6.44 3.66
CA LEU A 35 0.60 7.13 2.44
C LEU A 35 -0.91 7.39 2.49
N ALA A 36 -1.68 6.42 2.98
CA ALA A 36 -3.13 6.56 3.16
C ALA A 36 -3.46 7.56 4.29
N GLN A 37 -2.72 7.52 5.41
CA GLN A 37 -2.91 8.43 6.54
C GLN A 37 -2.58 9.89 6.17
N ASP A 38 -1.56 10.14 5.36
CA ASP A 38 -1.21 11.47 4.83
C ASP A 38 -2.36 12.08 4.00
N LEU A 39 -3.17 11.23 3.38
CA LEU A 39 -4.37 11.62 2.63
C LEU A 39 -5.64 11.67 3.50
N GLY A 40 -5.53 11.41 4.81
CA GLY A 40 -6.63 11.44 5.78
C GLY A 40 -7.41 10.14 5.91
N PHE A 41 -6.94 9.02 5.35
CA PHE A 41 -7.58 7.71 5.50
C PHE A 41 -7.12 7.01 6.79
N GLU A 42 -8.08 6.53 7.60
CA GLU A 42 -7.81 5.69 8.78
C GLU A 42 -7.53 4.24 8.37
N VAL A 43 -6.33 3.98 7.83
CA VAL A 43 -5.87 2.67 7.40
C VAL A 43 -4.58 2.30 8.14
N SER A 44 -4.51 1.08 8.66
CA SER A 44 -3.30 0.54 9.31
C SER A 44 -2.57 -0.48 8.42
N GLY A 45 -1.27 -0.71 8.69
CA GLY A 45 -0.50 -1.76 8.01
C GLY A 45 -1.13 -3.15 8.18
N SER A 46 -1.71 -3.44 9.34
CA SER A 46 -2.49 -4.66 9.59
C SER A 46 -3.73 -4.80 8.71
N ASP A 47 -4.41 -3.70 8.38
CA ASP A 47 -5.56 -3.73 7.46
C ASP A 47 -5.11 -4.09 6.04
N ILE A 48 -3.97 -3.55 5.61
CA ILE A 48 -3.36 -3.84 4.31
C ILE A 48 -2.90 -5.30 4.23
N LEU A 49 -2.26 -5.81 5.29
CA LEU A 49 -1.85 -7.21 5.36
C LEU A 49 -3.05 -8.16 5.36
N ARG A 50 -4.15 -7.80 6.04
CA ARG A 50 -5.41 -8.57 5.97
C ARG A 50 -6.03 -8.56 4.57
N PHE A 51 -5.80 -7.49 3.82
CA PHE A 51 -6.25 -7.34 2.44
C PHE A 51 -5.30 -8.01 1.42
N SER A 52 -4.09 -8.38 1.82
CA SER A 52 -3.14 -9.08 0.95
C SER A 52 -3.74 -10.38 0.39
N GLY A 53 -3.70 -10.53 -0.93
CA GLY A 53 -4.32 -11.64 -1.66
C GLY A 53 -5.75 -11.34 -2.14
N GLN A 54 -6.34 -10.22 -1.73
CA GLN A 54 -7.64 -9.74 -2.20
C GLN A 54 -7.46 -8.63 -3.26
N THR A 55 -8.47 -8.44 -4.09
CA THR A 55 -8.51 -7.39 -5.11
C THR A 55 -9.68 -6.46 -4.81
N ALA A 56 -9.41 -5.17 -4.64
CA ALA A 56 -10.45 -4.15 -4.47
C ALA A 56 -10.26 -3.03 -5.47
N ALA A 57 -11.36 -2.58 -6.07
CA ALA A 57 -11.41 -1.49 -7.04
C ALA A 57 -10.52 -1.69 -8.29
N GLY A 58 -9.92 -2.86 -8.52
CA GLY A 58 -8.93 -3.08 -9.58
C GLY A 58 -7.48 -3.07 -9.10
N VAL A 59 -7.25 -2.73 -7.83
CA VAL A 59 -5.95 -2.84 -7.16
C VAL A 59 -5.88 -4.21 -6.48
N ARG A 60 -4.90 -5.01 -6.90
CA ARG A 60 -4.55 -6.28 -6.25
C ARG A 60 -3.36 -6.03 -5.33
N VAL A 61 -3.56 -6.27 -4.04
CA VAL A 61 -2.45 -6.23 -3.07
C VAL A 61 -1.82 -7.62 -3.04
N THR A 62 -0.62 -7.75 -3.59
CA THR A 62 0.20 -8.95 -3.47
C THR A 62 1.28 -8.71 -2.45
N ARG A 63 1.36 -9.59 -1.44
CA ARG A 63 2.57 -9.72 -0.65
C ARG A 63 3.68 -10.17 -1.57
N ILE A 64 4.66 -9.31 -1.77
CA ILE A 64 5.91 -9.68 -2.41
C ILE A 64 6.80 -10.16 -1.27
N ASP A 65 7.07 -11.47 -1.21
CA ASP A 65 8.17 -11.98 -0.41
C ASP A 65 9.46 -11.46 -1.07
N HIS A 66 9.98 -10.35 -0.56
CA HIS A 66 11.31 -9.89 -0.94
C HIS A 66 12.28 -10.94 -0.39
N PRO A 67 12.96 -11.75 -1.24
CA PRO A 67 14.09 -12.52 -0.77
C PRO A 67 15.09 -11.49 -0.25
N GLY A 68 15.42 -11.55 1.04
CA GLY A 68 16.17 -10.50 1.70
C GLY A 68 17.52 -10.26 1.05
N GLU A 69 17.61 -9.29 0.14
CA GLU A 69 18.85 -8.63 -0.27
C GLU A 69 18.53 -7.16 -0.54
N TYR A 70 19.06 -6.28 0.31
CA TYR A 70 19.21 -4.86 0.01
C TYR A 70 20.60 -4.70 -0.65
N PRO A 71 20.72 -4.64 -1.99
CA PRO A 71 22.00 -4.36 -2.63
C PRO A 71 22.33 -2.88 -2.42
N GLY A 72 23.00 -2.54 -1.32
CA GLY A 72 23.38 -1.15 -1.09
C GLY A 72 24.09 -0.78 0.20
N ARG A 73 24.53 -1.72 1.05
CA ARG A 73 25.22 -1.33 2.29
C ARG A 73 26.39 -2.21 2.67
N TYR A 74 27.41 -2.25 1.81
CA TYR A 74 28.81 -2.39 2.24
C TYR A 74 29.69 -1.60 1.25
N VAL A 75 30.19 -0.44 1.68
CA VAL A 75 31.44 0.17 1.19
C VAL A 75 32.35 0.38 2.38
#